data_AF-A0A8T0PH14-F1
#
_entry.id   AF-A0A8T0PH14-F1
#
_cell.length_a   1.000
_cell.length_b   1.000
_cell.length_c   1.000
_cell.angle_alpha   90.00
_cell.angle_beta   90.00
_cell.angle_gamma   90.00
#
_symmetry.space_group_name_H-M   'P 1'
#
loop_
_entity.id
_entity.type
_entity.pdbx_description
1 polymer ?
#
loop_
_entity_poly.entity_id
_entity_poly.type
_entity_poly.pdbx_seq_one_letter_code
_entity_poly.pdbx_strand_id
1 'polypeptide(L)'
;MAACTTKGQTKEHWSNPHIITHTHTVSVSPTTLKKAANPHRPARALAFRRAYGRTDTPRGRRVASNTSPAMKPPGRRGLLFAGACALLLAAFYLVAALVMTPLAPYLLPPLALSLPCLPAVAAPSGSGYGAPGVAALADAAVAYATMETVPQQSRDEISLSLAVLRRRAPLRLLVFGLGRDSTLWHALNPGGATVFLEEDPAWYRVVRAQSPFLRAHLVAYRTRLDQADRLLATYKDYPACLPGSGGGGGGNGTLRVRGNWACPLALHNLPPEVYETEWDMFMIDAPKGYFAAAPGRMAAIWTAAALARARRGEGDTDVFLHDVDRRVEKTFAEEFLCDKYRVGGTGRLWHFRIPPVSRRGDATAAAGGPRPFC
;
A
#
# COMPACT_ATOMS: atom_id res chain seq x y z
N MET A 1 8.44 7.26 -51.47
CA MET A 1 9.52 7.03 -52.48
C MET A 1 10.81 7.52 -51.82
N ALA A 2 11.90 6.78 -51.65
CA ALA A 2 12.40 5.57 -52.27
C ALA A 2 13.09 4.65 -51.22
N ALA A 3 13.24 3.38 -51.58
CA ALA A 3 13.86 2.32 -50.79
C ALA A 3 15.39 2.41 -50.76
N CYS A 4 16.03 1.81 -49.75
CA CYS A 4 17.29 1.11 -49.97
C CYS A 4 17.51 0.00 -48.92
N THR A 5 17.73 -1.20 -49.43
CA THR A 5 18.15 -2.43 -48.76
C THR A 5 19.66 -2.46 -48.51
N THR A 6 20.12 -3.09 -47.42
CA THR A 6 21.40 -3.82 -47.41
C THR A 6 21.35 -5.02 -46.46
N LYS A 7 21.80 -6.17 -46.98
CA LYS A 7 22.17 -7.39 -46.25
C LYS A 7 23.57 -7.21 -45.63
N GLY A 8 23.82 -7.90 -44.52
CA GLY A 8 25.16 -8.16 -44.01
C GLY A 8 25.13 -9.27 -42.94
N GLN A 9 25.58 -10.46 -43.31
CA GLN A 9 25.92 -11.55 -42.39
C GLN A 9 27.29 -11.26 -41.75
N THR A 10 27.43 -11.52 -40.46
CA THR A 10 28.65 -12.13 -39.91
C THR A 10 28.27 -13.13 -38.82
N LYS A 11 28.76 -14.37 -39.01
CA LYS A 11 28.84 -15.40 -37.99
C LYS A 11 30.01 -15.05 -37.08
N GLU A 12 29.79 -15.04 -35.76
CA GLU A 12 30.87 -15.25 -34.81
C GLU A 12 30.49 -16.37 -33.84
N HIS A 13 31.42 -17.32 -33.75
CA HIS A 13 31.36 -18.55 -33.00
C HIS A 13 32.52 -18.47 -32.01
N TRP A 14 32.25 -18.22 -30.73
CA TRP A 14 33.19 -18.40 -29.63
C TRP A 14 32.39 -18.91 -28.43
N SER A 15 32.46 -20.21 -28.15
CA SER A 15 33.44 -20.88 -27.29
C SER A 15 33.06 -20.80 -25.82
N ASN A 16 32.60 -21.96 -25.36
CA ASN A 16 32.25 -22.35 -24.00
C ASN A 16 33.42 -22.11 -23.01
N PRO A 17 33.24 -21.46 -21.85
CA PRO A 17 34.25 -21.50 -20.81
C PRO A 17 34.01 -22.67 -19.84
N HIS A 18 35.11 -23.36 -19.59
CA HIS A 18 35.29 -24.54 -18.77
C HIS A 18 34.75 -24.38 -17.34
N ILE A 19 34.09 -25.45 -16.91
CA ILE A 19 33.78 -25.78 -15.52
C ILE A 19 35.10 -25.92 -14.75
N ILE A 20 35.32 -25.07 -13.75
CA ILE A 20 36.35 -25.25 -12.74
C ILE A 20 35.64 -25.61 -11.42
N THR A 21 35.65 -26.88 -11.07
CA THR A 21 35.23 -27.39 -9.75
C THR A 21 36.37 -27.22 -8.77
N HIS A 22 36.24 -26.28 -7.83
CA HIS A 22 37.05 -26.26 -6.61
C HIS A 22 36.24 -26.87 -5.46
N THR A 23 36.59 -28.10 -5.09
CA THR A 23 36.17 -28.77 -3.87
C THR A 23 36.96 -28.22 -2.69
N HIS A 24 36.32 -27.47 -1.79
CA HIS A 24 36.84 -27.19 -0.46
C HIS A 24 36.06 -27.98 0.59
N THR A 25 36.68 -29.04 1.10
CA THR A 25 36.30 -29.76 2.31
C THR A 25 36.64 -28.90 3.53
N VAL A 26 35.63 -28.51 4.32
CA VAL A 26 35.81 -27.94 5.67
C VAL A 26 35.38 -28.98 6.69
N SER A 27 36.34 -29.46 7.49
CA SER A 27 36.08 -30.34 8.62
C SER A 27 35.62 -29.52 9.83
N VAL A 28 34.53 -29.93 10.47
CA VAL A 28 34.08 -29.39 11.76
C VAL A 28 34.19 -30.49 12.81
N SER A 29 34.91 -30.22 13.90
CA SER A 29 34.85 -31.03 15.12
C SER A 29 34.19 -30.23 16.26
N PRO A 30 33.41 -30.89 17.14
CA PRO A 30 32.54 -30.23 18.12
C PRO A 30 33.14 -30.23 19.53
N THR A 31 32.81 -29.23 20.37
CA THR A 31 32.78 -29.24 21.86
C THR A 31 32.69 -27.78 22.38
N THR A 32 32.01 -27.36 23.45
CA THR A 32 31.22 -28.00 24.52
C THR A 32 30.27 -26.94 25.10
N LEU A 33 29.03 -27.32 25.41
CA LEU A 33 28.13 -26.58 26.29
C LEU A 33 28.61 -26.65 27.76
N LYS A 34 28.62 -25.53 28.47
CA LYS A 34 28.55 -25.51 29.94
C LYS A 34 27.41 -24.63 30.44
N LYS A 35 26.53 -25.30 31.19
CA LYS A 35 25.42 -24.85 32.04
C LYS A 35 25.95 -24.11 33.27
N ALA A 36 25.17 -23.15 33.78
CA ALA A 36 24.92 -22.77 35.19
C ALA A 36 24.68 -21.25 35.26
N ALA A 37 23.89 -20.67 36.17
CA ALA A 37 22.81 -21.06 37.06
C ALA A 37 22.26 -19.73 37.62
N ASN A 38 20.97 -19.65 37.88
CA ASN A 38 20.30 -18.58 38.64
C ASN A 38 20.51 -18.85 40.14
N PRO A 39 20.64 -17.85 41.04
CA PRO A 39 19.46 -17.40 41.81
C PRO A 39 19.43 -15.92 42.31
N HIS A 40 18.19 -15.41 42.42
CA HIS A 40 17.58 -14.53 43.45
C HIS A 40 18.18 -13.16 43.91
N ARG A 41 17.40 -12.07 43.62
CA ARG A 41 16.80 -10.96 44.45
C ARG A 41 17.47 -10.49 45.78
N PRO A 42 17.25 -9.23 46.29
CA PRO A 42 15.99 -8.46 46.24
C PRO A 42 16.09 -6.92 46.03
N ALA A 43 14.90 -6.30 46.06
CA ALA A 43 14.55 -4.91 45.76
C ALA A 43 15.01 -3.85 46.80
N ARG A 44 15.13 -2.60 46.35
CA ARG A 44 14.98 -1.41 47.19
C ARG A 44 14.32 -0.26 46.41
N ALA A 45 13.30 0.31 47.04
CA ALA A 45 12.56 1.49 46.63
C ALA A 45 13.30 2.77 47.02
N LEU A 46 13.12 3.86 46.25
CA LEU A 46 13.17 5.22 46.79
C LEU A 46 12.36 6.16 45.91
N ALA A 47 11.41 6.83 46.57
CA ALA A 47 10.51 7.83 46.05
C ALA A 47 11.23 9.15 45.78
N PHE A 48 10.76 9.91 44.78
CA PHE A 48 11.01 11.35 44.70
C PHE A 48 9.68 12.09 44.53
N ARG A 49 9.42 12.96 45.51
CA ARG A 49 8.23 13.82 45.62
C ARG A 49 8.33 15.01 44.67
N ARG A 50 7.16 15.40 44.15
CA ARG A 50 6.80 16.68 43.54
C ARG A 50 7.13 17.88 44.43
N ALA A 51 7.54 18.99 43.83
CA ALA A 51 7.36 20.33 44.35
C ALA A 51 6.82 21.25 43.24
N TYR A 52 5.72 21.95 43.57
CA TYR A 52 5.00 22.97 42.80
C TYR A 52 5.64 24.35 43.05
N GLY A 53 5.67 25.22 42.04
CA GLY A 53 5.91 26.67 42.18
C GLY A 53 5.39 27.38 40.93
N ARG A 54 4.15 27.89 40.95
CA ARG A 54 3.69 29.26 41.30
C ARG A 54 3.91 30.26 40.15
N THR A 55 2.79 30.63 39.57
CA THR A 55 2.55 31.61 38.51
C THR A 55 2.55 33.04 39.05
N ASP A 56 3.19 33.97 38.35
CA ASP A 56 3.03 35.41 38.54
C ASP A 56 2.28 36.04 37.37
N THR A 57 1.28 36.85 37.70
CA THR A 57 0.53 37.77 36.82
C THR A 57 0.69 39.19 37.37
N PRO A 58 0.88 40.23 36.54
CA PRO A 58 0.72 41.61 36.99
C PRO A 58 -0.64 42.23 36.61
N ARG A 59 -1.08 43.07 37.54
CA ARG A 59 -2.26 43.95 37.62
C ARG A 59 -2.42 44.94 36.44
N GLY A 60 -3.67 45.30 36.16
CA GLY A 60 -4.07 46.30 35.16
C GLY A 60 -4.36 47.72 35.67
N ARG A 61 -4.63 48.62 34.69
CA ARG A 61 -5.37 49.91 34.69
C ARG A 61 -5.04 50.60 33.35
N ARG A 62 -5.88 51.37 32.64
CA ARG A 62 -7.20 51.98 32.86
C ARG A 62 -7.73 52.36 31.46
N VAL A 63 -9.03 52.24 31.23
CA VAL A 63 -9.74 52.65 29.99
C VAL A 63 -9.98 54.16 30.01
N ALA A 64 -9.76 54.84 28.89
CA ALA A 64 -10.19 56.21 28.64
C ALA A 64 -11.03 56.24 27.36
N SER A 65 -12.30 56.63 27.49
CA SER A 65 -13.26 56.85 26.42
C SER A 65 -13.11 58.27 25.85
N ASN A 66 -12.84 58.40 24.55
CA ASN A 66 -12.89 59.67 23.84
C ASN A 66 -14.16 59.73 22.97
N THR A 67 -15.03 60.68 23.28
CA THR A 67 -16.19 61.09 22.49
C THR A 67 -15.74 61.85 21.24
N SER A 68 -16.30 61.51 20.08
CA SER A 68 -16.11 62.23 18.81
C SER A 68 -17.05 63.43 18.69
N PRO A 69 -16.62 64.58 18.13
CA PRO A 69 -17.52 65.66 17.75
C PRO A 69 -18.07 65.44 16.32
N ALA A 70 -19.34 65.81 16.12
CA ALA A 70 -20.05 65.71 14.85
C ALA A 70 -19.53 66.72 13.80
N MET A 71 -19.22 66.23 12.59
CA MET A 71 -18.87 67.06 11.43
C MET A 71 -20.10 67.37 10.56
N LYS A 72 -20.28 68.64 10.21
CA LYS A 72 -21.25 69.16 9.23
C LYS A 72 -20.90 68.70 7.80
N PRO A 73 -21.89 68.45 6.91
CA PRO A 73 -21.62 68.10 5.53
C PRO A 73 -21.08 69.31 4.73
N PRO A 74 -20.10 69.11 3.83
CA PRO A 74 -19.54 70.18 3.01
C PRO A 74 -20.47 70.57 1.85
N GLY A 75 -20.47 71.87 1.52
CA GLY A 75 -21.33 72.45 0.49
C GLY A 75 -20.97 72.07 -0.95
N ARG A 76 -21.93 72.33 -1.86
CA ARG A 76 -21.99 71.96 -3.29
C ARG A 76 -20.72 72.17 -4.14
N ARG A 77 -19.70 72.92 -3.69
CA ARG A 77 -18.43 73.09 -4.42
C ARG A 77 -17.45 71.92 -4.23
N GLY A 78 -17.60 71.10 -3.19
CA GLY A 78 -16.78 69.89 -2.98
C GLY A 78 -17.12 68.73 -3.93
N LEU A 79 -18.36 68.66 -4.45
CA LEU A 79 -18.78 67.60 -5.37
C LEU A 79 -18.15 67.73 -6.76
N LEU A 80 -17.82 68.94 -7.22
CA LEU A 80 -17.23 69.15 -8.55
C LEU A 80 -15.74 68.76 -8.59
N PHE A 81 -14.98 69.00 -7.50
CA PHE A 81 -13.59 68.56 -7.39
C PHE A 81 -13.45 67.04 -7.19
N ALA A 82 -14.39 66.40 -6.47
CA ALA A 82 -14.40 64.95 -6.31
C ALA A 82 -14.69 64.21 -7.63
N GLY A 83 -15.56 64.76 -8.49
CA GLY A 83 -15.88 64.19 -9.80
C GLY A 83 -14.71 64.23 -10.79
N ALA A 84 -13.93 65.31 -10.79
CA ALA A 84 -12.75 65.44 -11.65
C ALA A 84 -11.62 64.47 -11.27
N CYS A 85 -11.38 64.27 -9.97
CA CYS A 85 -10.40 63.28 -9.49
C CYS A 85 -10.82 61.84 -9.80
N ALA A 86 -12.12 61.51 -9.73
CA ALA A 86 -12.62 60.19 -10.05
C ALA A 86 -12.46 59.85 -11.55
N LEU A 87 -12.67 60.81 -12.44
CA LEU A 87 -12.49 60.63 -13.89
C LEU A 87 -11.02 60.46 -14.27
N LEU A 88 -10.11 61.21 -13.64
CA LEU A 88 -8.66 61.06 -13.85
C LEU A 88 -8.13 59.71 -13.34
N LEU A 89 -8.63 59.25 -12.19
CA LEU A 89 -8.30 57.92 -11.67
C LEU A 89 -8.86 56.81 -12.57
N ALA A 90 -10.10 56.93 -13.04
CA ALA A 90 -10.69 55.96 -13.97
C ALA A 90 -9.92 55.88 -15.29
N ALA A 91 -9.50 57.02 -15.85
CA ALA A 91 -8.67 57.07 -17.05
C ALA A 91 -7.30 56.42 -16.82
N PHE A 92 -6.67 56.67 -15.66
CA PHE A 92 -5.41 56.04 -15.29
C PHE A 92 -5.53 54.51 -15.17
N TYR A 93 -6.58 54.00 -14.52
CA TYR A 93 -6.83 52.56 -14.43
C TYR A 93 -7.13 51.92 -15.79
N LEU A 94 -7.82 52.63 -16.69
CA LEU A 94 -8.14 52.13 -18.03
C LEU A 94 -6.90 52.07 -18.94
N VAL A 95 -6.01 53.06 -18.85
CA VAL A 95 -4.70 53.04 -19.53
C VAL A 95 -3.77 51.98 -18.94
N ALA A 96 -3.72 51.84 -17.61
CA ALA A 96 -2.94 50.80 -16.96
C ALA A 96 -3.42 49.38 -17.33
N ALA A 97 -4.73 49.16 -17.47
CA ALA A 97 -5.29 47.90 -17.94
C ALA A 97 -4.92 47.61 -19.41
N LEU A 98 -4.89 48.63 -20.27
CA LEU A 98 -4.46 48.48 -21.67
C LEU A 98 -2.95 48.23 -21.82
N VAL A 99 -2.11 48.76 -20.92
CA VAL A 99 -0.65 48.55 -20.95
C VAL A 99 -0.23 47.24 -20.26
N MET A 100 -1.00 46.74 -19.29
CA MET A 100 -0.73 45.48 -18.56
C MET A 100 -1.44 44.26 -19.16
N THR A 101 -2.14 44.41 -20.29
CA THR A 101 -2.70 43.26 -21.02
C THR A 101 -1.65 42.75 -22.00
N PRO A 102 -1.01 41.59 -21.75
CA PRO A 102 -0.06 41.04 -22.69
C PRO A 102 -0.81 40.64 -23.98
N LEU A 103 -0.56 41.33 -25.09
CA LEU A 103 -1.03 40.95 -26.43
C LEU A 103 -0.40 39.64 -26.96
N ALA A 104 0.21 38.83 -26.09
CA ALA A 104 0.80 37.54 -26.44
C ALA A 104 0.48 36.52 -25.35
N PRO A 105 -0.66 35.81 -25.50
CA PRO A 105 -0.53 34.35 -25.48
C PRO A 105 -1.31 33.63 -26.60
N TYR A 106 -1.91 34.34 -27.56
CA TYR A 106 -2.84 33.73 -28.53
C TYR A 106 -2.22 33.27 -29.86
N LEU A 107 -0.89 33.22 -30.02
CA LEU A 107 -0.26 32.85 -31.30
C LEU A 107 0.67 31.63 -31.27
N LEU A 108 0.72 30.86 -30.18
CA LEU A 108 1.36 29.54 -30.21
C LEU A 108 0.55 28.58 -29.34
N PRO A 109 -0.03 27.49 -29.89
CA PRO A 109 -0.55 26.42 -29.05
C PRO A 109 0.65 25.79 -28.34
N PRO A 110 0.68 25.73 -27.00
CA PRO A 110 1.61 24.85 -26.35
C PRO A 110 1.18 23.43 -26.72
N LEU A 111 1.98 22.76 -27.56
CA LEU A 111 2.09 21.30 -27.58
C LEU A 111 2.71 20.83 -26.25
N ALA A 112 2.15 21.27 -25.12
CA ALA A 112 2.29 20.58 -23.87
C ALA A 112 1.38 19.37 -24.01
N LEU A 113 1.99 18.22 -24.30
CA LEU A 113 1.35 16.93 -24.15
C LEU A 113 0.63 16.90 -22.80
N SER A 114 -0.68 17.09 -22.84
CA SER A 114 -1.58 16.65 -21.80
C SER A 114 -1.60 15.12 -21.83
N LEU A 115 -0.49 14.51 -21.38
CA LEU A 115 -0.64 13.24 -20.72
C LEU A 115 -1.59 13.52 -19.56
N PRO A 116 -2.77 12.86 -19.49
CA PRO A 116 -3.59 12.96 -18.31
C PRO A 116 -2.67 12.58 -17.15
N CYS A 117 -2.40 13.55 -16.28
CA CYS A 117 -1.72 13.27 -15.02
C CYS A 117 -2.64 12.27 -14.33
N LEU A 118 -2.26 10.99 -14.39
CA LEU A 118 -2.95 9.95 -13.63
C LEU A 118 -2.98 10.48 -12.19
N PRO A 119 -4.14 10.46 -11.53
CA PRO A 119 -4.22 10.96 -10.16
C PRO A 119 -3.12 10.27 -9.37
N ALA A 120 -2.19 11.06 -8.83
CA ALA A 120 -1.20 10.54 -7.90
C ALA A 120 -1.99 9.76 -6.86
N VAL A 121 -1.67 8.48 -6.70
CA VAL A 121 -2.22 7.67 -5.61
C VAL A 121 -1.85 8.40 -4.34
N ALA A 122 -2.82 9.13 -3.77
CA ALA A 122 -2.64 9.83 -2.51
C ALA A 122 -2.52 8.77 -1.43
N ALA A 123 -1.30 8.33 -1.16
CA ALA A 123 -1.00 7.45 -0.06
C ALA A 123 -1.31 8.20 1.24
N PRO A 124 -1.99 7.58 2.23
CA PRO A 124 -2.31 8.29 3.46
C PRO A 124 -1.02 8.75 4.18
N SER A 125 -1.08 9.91 4.81
CA SER A 125 0.04 10.56 5.49
C SER A 125 0.53 9.75 6.70
N GLY A 126 1.63 9.02 6.53
CA GLY A 126 2.48 8.55 7.62
C GLY A 126 3.81 9.29 7.56
N SER A 127 4.30 9.82 8.68
CA SER A 127 5.62 10.47 8.69
C SER A 127 6.70 9.45 8.28
N GLY A 128 7.49 9.79 7.26
CA GLY A 128 8.63 8.97 6.80
C GLY A 128 8.37 8.00 5.64
N TYR A 129 7.16 7.96 5.06
CA TYR A 129 6.96 7.24 3.79
C TYR A 129 7.41 8.10 2.60
N GLY A 130 8.32 7.57 1.78
CA GLY A 130 8.63 8.09 0.46
C GLY A 130 8.11 7.12 -0.60
N ALA A 131 7.35 7.60 -1.58
CA ALA A 131 7.04 6.77 -2.74
C ALA A 131 8.36 6.36 -3.43
N PRO A 132 8.50 5.10 -3.84
CA PRO A 132 9.73 4.61 -4.46
C PRO A 132 9.96 5.33 -5.79
N GLY A 133 11.22 5.63 -6.08
CA GLY A 133 11.66 6.20 -7.35
C GLY A 133 12.86 5.46 -7.90
N VAL A 134 13.55 6.06 -8.87
CA VAL A 134 14.74 5.46 -9.49
C VAL A 134 15.84 5.14 -8.47
N ALA A 135 16.02 5.99 -7.45
CA ALA A 135 16.98 5.75 -6.36
C ALA A 135 16.66 4.47 -5.58
N ALA A 136 15.41 4.31 -5.11
CA ALA A 136 14.99 3.10 -4.40
C ALA A 136 15.14 1.84 -5.26
N LEU A 137 14.90 1.95 -6.57
CA LEU A 137 15.13 0.85 -7.52
C LEU A 137 16.61 0.51 -7.68
N ALA A 138 17.49 1.50 -7.78
CA ALA A 138 18.92 1.29 -7.85
C ALA A 138 19.47 0.65 -6.56
N ASP A 139 19.05 1.15 -5.40
CA ASP A 139 19.44 0.60 -4.09
C ASP A 139 19.00 -0.86 -3.94
N ALA A 140 17.75 -1.16 -4.31
CA ALA A 140 17.26 -2.54 -4.34
C ALA A 140 18.07 -3.38 -5.35
N ALA A 141 18.31 -2.90 -6.57
CA ALA A 141 19.06 -3.66 -7.57
C ALA A 141 20.45 -4.06 -7.05
N VAL A 142 21.19 -3.14 -6.43
CA VAL A 142 22.48 -3.43 -5.81
C VAL A 142 22.30 -4.45 -4.67
N ALA A 143 21.41 -4.17 -3.72
CA ALA A 143 21.22 -5.02 -2.54
C ALA A 143 20.86 -6.48 -2.89
N TYR A 144 19.96 -6.70 -3.86
CA TYR A 144 19.55 -8.04 -4.28
C TYR A 144 20.53 -8.71 -5.25
N ALA A 145 21.34 -7.95 -5.98
CA ALA A 145 22.41 -8.51 -6.79
C ALA A 145 23.60 -8.99 -5.93
N THR A 146 23.82 -8.39 -4.76
CA THR A 146 24.97 -8.69 -3.90
C THR A 146 24.63 -9.47 -2.63
N MET A 147 23.36 -9.83 -2.39
CA MET A 147 22.98 -10.57 -1.18
C MET A 147 23.39 -12.03 -1.25
N GLU A 148 23.93 -12.55 -0.15
CA GLU A 148 24.27 -13.97 -0.01
C GLU A 148 23.04 -14.86 0.22
N THR A 149 21.98 -14.29 0.81
CA THR A 149 20.76 -15.05 1.08
C THR A 149 19.79 -14.93 -0.08
N VAL A 150 19.32 -16.07 -0.58
CA VAL A 150 18.32 -16.13 -1.65
C VAL A 150 16.97 -15.61 -1.14
N PRO A 151 16.29 -14.72 -1.88
CA PRO A 151 14.91 -14.33 -1.59
C PRO A 151 13.96 -15.53 -1.53
N GLN A 152 12.86 -15.42 -0.78
CA GLN A 152 11.88 -16.50 -0.64
C GLN A 152 11.25 -16.90 -1.98
N GLN A 153 11.11 -15.94 -2.89
CA GLN A 153 10.60 -16.14 -4.24
C GLN A 153 11.75 -16.26 -5.25
N SER A 154 11.61 -17.19 -6.19
CA SER A 154 12.55 -17.37 -7.30
C SER A 154 12.49 -16.21 -8.30
N ARG A 155 13.50 -16.12 -9.18
CA ARG A 155 13.53 -15.13 -10.27
C ARG A 155 12.26 -15.18 -11.14
N ASP A 156 11.77 -16.38 -11.45
CA ASP A 156 10.61 -16.54 -12.31
C ASP A 156 9.31 -16.13 -11.59
N GLU A 157 9.19 -16.46 -10.30
CA GLU A 157 8.07 -16.02 -9.43
C GLU A 157 8.03 -14.49 -9.33
N ILE A 158 9.17 -13.84 -9.06
CA ILE A 158 9.28 -12.39 -9.02
C ILE A 158 8.96 -11.78 -10.39
N SER A 159 9.43 -12.40 -11.48
CA SER A 159 9.21 -11.91 -12.85
C SER A 159 7.72 -11.87 -13.23
N LEU A 160 6.92 -12.81 -12.72
CA LEU A 160 5.47 -12.85 -12.96
C LEU A 160 4.78 -11.61 -12.35
N SER A 161 5.09 -11.29 -11.09
CA SER A 161 4.56 -10.10 -10.40
C SER A 161 5.10 -8.80 -10.99
N LEU A 162 6.40 -8.77 -11.34
CA LEU A 162 7.04 -7.64 -12.00
C LEU A 162 6.41 -7.32 -13.35
N ALA A 163 5.97 -8.32 -14.12
CA ALA A 163 5.29 -8.09 -15.39
C ALA A 163 3.98 -7.29 -15.23
N VAL A 164 3.27 -7.45 -14.10
CA VAL A 164 2.10 -6.62 -13.78
C VAL A 164 2.52 -5.22 -13.37
N LEU A 165 3.48 -5.09 -12.45
CA LEU A 165 3.99 -3.78 -11.99
C LEU A 165 4.53 -2.94 -13.14
N ARG A 166 5.30 -3.53 -14.08
CA ARG A 166 5.80 -2.82 -15.28
C ARG A 166 4.71 -2.25 -16.17
N ARG A 167 3.54 -2.90 -16.24
CA ARG A 167 2.43 -2.46 -17.10
C ARG A 167 1.48 -1.50 -16.41
N ARG A 168 1.38 -1.55 -15.08
CA ARG A 168 0.30 -0.88 -14.33
C ARG A 168 0.79 0.08 -13.25
N ALA A 169 2.07 0.08 -12.87
CA ALA A 169 2.58 1.03 -11.89
C ALA A 169 2.35 2.49 -12.36
N PRO A 170 2.03 3.42 -11.45
CA PRO A 170 1.98 3.24 -9.99
C PRO A 170 0.72 2.49 -9.52
N LEU A 171 0.90 1.53 -8.60
CA LEU A 171 -0.19 0.73 -8.00
C LEU A 171 -0.33 0.98 -6.50
N ARG A 172 -1.54 0.73 -5.98
CA ARG A 172 -1.75 0.42 -4.56
C ARG A 172 -1.56 -1.08 -4.36
N LEU A 173 -0.42 -1.45 -3.77
CA LEU A 173 0.01 -2.81 -3.50
C LEU A 173 -0.10 -3.12 -2.00
N LEU A 174 -0.90 -4.11 -1.64
CA LEU A 174 -0.92 -4.67 -0.28
C LEU A 174 -0.17 -6.00 -0.25
N VAL A 175 0.80 -6.11 0.63
CA VAL A 175 1.58 -7.32 0.87
C VAL A 175 1.23 -7.88 2.23
N PHE A 176 0.68 -9.10 2.27
CA PHE A 176 0.62 -9.88 3.49
C PHE A 176 1.99 -10.54 3.67
N GLY A 177 2.75 -10.03 4.63
CA GLY A 177 4.15 -10.38 4.89
C GLY A 177 5.03 -9.15 4.96
N LEU A 178 5.99 -9.17 5.88
CA LEU A 178 7.11 -8.25 5.93
C LEU A 178 8.40 -9.07 6.02
N GLY A 179 9.42 -8.72 5.26
CA GLY A 179 10.58 -9.58 5.16
C GLY A 179 11.68 -9.04 4.28
N ARG A 180 12.57 -9.95 3.91
CA ARG A 180 13.80 -9.64 3.16
C ARG A 180 13.51 -9.18 1.73
N ASP A 181 12.35 -9.48 1.18
CA ASP A 181 11.86 -9.10 -0.15
C ASP A 181 11.05 -7.78 -0.14
N SER A 182 10.75 -7.22 1.03
CA SER A 182 9.88 -6.04 1.15
C SER A 182 10.48 -4.79 0.50
N THR A 183 11.80 -4.60 0.59
CA THR A 183 12.49 -3.51 -0.10
C THR A 183 12.38 -3.65 -1.62
N LEU A 184 12.45 -4.88 -2.15
CA LEU A 184 12.21 -5.14 -3.57
C LEU A 184 10.77 -4.77 -3.96
N TRP A 185 9.75 -5.27 -3.24
CA TRP A 185 8.35 -4.98 -3.56
C TRP A 185 8.01 -3.49 -3.48
N HIS A 186 8.63 -2.77 -2.54
CA HIS A 186 8.56 -1.32 -2.49
C HIS A 186 9.20 -0.71 -3.75
N ALA A 187 10.46 -1.03 -4.04
CA ALA A 187 11.21 -0.45 -5.14
C ALA A 187 10.64 -0.74 -6.55
N LEU A 188 10.00 -1.90 -6.75
CA LEU A 188 9.40 -2.30 -8.03
C LEU A 188 8.08 -1.58 -8.37
N ASN A 189 7.58 -0.70 -7.49
CA ASN A 189 6.32 0.03 -7.66
C ASN A 189 6.54 1.57 -7.72
N PRO A 190 7.35 2.09 -8.65
CA PRO A 190 7.74 3.50 -8.69
C PRO A 190 6.51 4.43 -8.72
N GLY A 191 6.50 5.44 -7.85
CA GLY A 191 5.39 6.39 -7.68
C GLY A 191 4.13 5.80 -7.01
N GLY A 192 4.12 4.50 -6.69
CA GLY A 192 2.99 3.82 -6.07
C GLY A 192 3.01 3.83 -4.54
N ALA A 193 2.02 3.12 -3.98
CA ALA A 193 1.87 2.88 -2.55
C ALA A 193 1.99 1.39 -2.26
N THR A 194 2.98 0.99 -1.46
CA THR A 194 3.15 -0.41 -1.03
C THR A 194 3.02 -0.50 0.50
N VAL A 195 2.05 -1.29 0.98
CA VAL A 195 1.79 -1.52 2.41
C VAL A 195 2.05 -2.97 2.77
N PHE A 196 2.72 -3.21 3.89
CA PHE A 196 3.08 -4.54 4.40
C PHE A 196 2.35 -4.85 5.71
N LEU A 197 1.88 -6.09 5.87
CA LEU A 197 1.25 -6.58 7.09
C LEU A 197 2.06 -7.72 7.67
N GLU A 198 2.46 -7.63 8.94
CA GLU A 198 3.30 -8.63 9.62
C GLU A 198 2.64 -9.10 10.90
N GLU A 199 2.71 -10.39 11.22
CA GLU A 199 2.16 -10.94 12.47
C GLU A 199 3.15 -11.05 13.63
N ASP A 200 4.45 -11.18 13.34
CA ASP A 200 5.48 -11.43 14.35
C ASP A 200 6.07 -10.10 14.87
N PRO A 201 5.85 -9.75 16.16
CA PRO A 201 6.35 -8.49 16.71
C PRO A 201 7.87 -8.39 16.79
N ALA A 202 8.58 -9.52 16.92
CA ALA A 202 10.03 -9.53 16.94
C ALA A 202 10.58 -9.30 15.54
N TRP A 203 10.05 -10.02 14.55
CA TRP A 203 10.45 -9.86 13.15
C TRP A 203 10.10 -8.47 12.61
N TYR A 204 8.91 -7.97 12.92
CA TYR A 204 8.49 -6.61 12.58
C TYR A 204 9.48 -5.55 13.05
N ARG A 205 9.95 -5.64 14.30
CA ARG A 205 10.94 -4.70 14.85
C ARG A 205 12.28 -4.77 14.11
N VAL A 206 12.73 -5.97 13.77
CA VAL A 206 13.99 -6.17 13.03
C VAL A 206 13.92 -5.51 11.66
N VAL A 207 12.90 -5.82 10.86
CA VAL A 207 12.76 -5.28 9.50
C VAL A 207 12.54 -3.76 9.52
N ARG A 208 11.71 -3.25 10.45
CA ARG A 208 11.48 -1.80 10.57
C ARG A 208 12.71 -1.01 10.99
N ALA A 209 13.61 -1.60 11.78
CA ALA A 209 14.89 -0.97 12.12
C ALA A 209 15.82 -0.89 10.90
N GLN A 210 15.81 -1.91 10.04
CA GLN A 210 16.64 -1.99 8.83
C GLN A 210 16.06 -1.19 7.65
N SER A 211 14.75 -1.01 7.60
CA SER A 211 14.05 -0.39 6.47
C SER A 211 12.93 0.53 6.97
N PRO A 212 13.29 1.65 7.64
CA PRO A 212 12.32 2.54 8.30
C PRO A 212 11.38 3.27 7.33
N PHE A 213 11.73 3.33 6.04
CA PHE A 213 10.91 3.90 4.98
C PHE A 213 9.74 3.00 4.54
N LEU A 214 9.76 1.69 4.87
CA LEU A 214 8.70 0.77 4.50
C LEU A 214 7.42 1.05 5.28
N ARG A 215 6.29 1.19 4.58
CA ARG A 215 4.99 1.33 5.22
C ARG A 215 4.47 -0.03 5.68
N ALA A 216 4.67 -0.37 6.94
CA ALA A 216 4.27 -1.67 7.48
C ALA A 216 3.46 -1.55 8.78
N HIS A 217 2.62 -2.54 9.02
CA HIS A 217 1.80 -2.64 10.22
C HIS A 217 1.93 -4.02 10.85
N LEU A 218 2.09 -4.03 12.18
CA LEU A 218 1.92 -5.23 12.98
C LEU A 218 0.42 -5.55 13.11
N VAL A 219 0.02 -6.77 12.75
CA VAL A 219 -1.37 -7.23 12.77
C VAL A 219 -1.49 -8.56 13.51
N ALA A 220 -2.68 -8.85 14.04
CA ALA A 220 -2.93 -10.12 14.73
C ALA A 220 -3.88 -10.99 13.92
N TYR A 221 -3.47 -12.23 13.68
CA TYR A 221 -4.30 -13.26 13.05
C TYR A 221 -5.02 -14.08 14.12
N ARG A 222 -6.30 -14.36 13.89
CA ARG A 222 -7.14 -15.18 14.79
C ARG A 222 -7.29 -16.64 14.35
N THR A 223 -6.89 -16.95 13.12
CA THR A 223 -6.91 -18.29 12.55
C THR A 223 -5.56 -18.96 12.73
N ARG A 224 -5.55 -20.27 12.98
CA ARG A 224 -4.35 -21.10 13.04
C ARG A 224 -4.37 -22.17 11.97
N LEU A 225 -3.20 -22.64 11.56
CA LEU A 225 -3.05 -23.64 10.51
C LEU A 225 -3.82 -24.94 10.82
N ASP A 226 -3.81 -25.39 12.08
CA ASP A 226 -4.56 -26.55 12.57
C ASP A 226 -6.09 -26.43 12.44
N GLN A 227 -6.61 -25.24 12.17
CA GLN A 227 -8.04 -24.99 11.96
C GLN A 227 -8.44 -25.03 10.49
N ALA A 228 -7.50 -25.17 9.54
CA ALA A 228 -7.76 -25.02 8.11
C ALA A 228 -8.93 -25.89 7.60
N ASP A 229 -8.93 -27.18 7.92
CA ASP A 229 -9.96 -28.11 7.45
C ASP A 229 -11.34 -27.77 8.02
N ARG A 230 -11.40 -27.46 9.32
CA ARG A 230 -12.64 -27.03 9.97
C ARG A 230 -13.16 -25.74 9.35
N LEU A 231 -12.29 -24.74 9.18
CA LEU A 231 -12.67 -23.45 8.61
C LEU A 231 -13.23 -23.60 7.20
N LEU A 232 -12.59 -24.42 6.35
CA LEU A 232 -13.06 -24.67 5.00
C LEU A 232 -14.38 -25.44 4.97
N ALA A 233 -14.57 -26.40 5.89
CA ALA A 233 -15.81 -27.17 5.98
C ALA A 233 -17.00 -26.33 6.45
N THR A 234 -16.79 -25.39 7.38
CA THR A 234 -17.90 -24.69 8.06
C THR A 234 -18.08 -23.24 7.65
N TYR A 235 -17.22 -22.62 6.82
CA TYR A 235 -17.36 -21.18 6.52
C TYR A 235 -18.72 -20.81 5.90
N LYS A 236 -19.35 -21.75 5.17
CA LYS A 236 -20.66 -21.57 4.54
C LYS A 236 -21.80 -21.43 5.56
N ASP A 237 -21.60 -21.92 6.78
CA ASP A 237 -22.56 -21.79 7.89
C ASP A 237 -22.56 -20.38 8.50
N TYR A 238 -21.60 -19.53 8.10
CA TYR A 238 -21.51 -18.15 8.55
C TYR A 238 -21.96 -17.24 7.40
N PRO A 239 -23.20 -16.71 7.42
CA PRO A 239 -23.66 -15.75 6.42
C PRO A 239 -22.67 -14.60 6.23
N ALA A 240 -22.05 -14.12 7.31
CA ALA A 240 -21.05 -13.06 7.27
C ALA A 240 -19.78 -13.39 6.45
N CYS A 241 -19.52 -14.66 6.11
CA CYS A 241 -18.43 -15.07 5.22
C CYS A 241 -18.85 -15.19 3.74
N LEU A 242 -20.15 -15.09 3.44
CA LEU A 242 -20.72 -15.35 2.12
C LEU A 242 -21.01 -14.05 1.35
N PRO A 243 -20.61 -13.94 0.07
CA PRO A 243 -21.13 -12.91 -0.83
C PRO A 243 -22.66 -12.95 -0.89
N GLY A 244 -23.31 -11.79 -1.00
CA GLY A 244 -24.77 -11.70 -1.23
C GLY A 244 -25.69 -12.04 -0.05
N SER A 245 -25.18 -12.56 1.06
CA SER A 245 -26.00 -13.07 2.18
C SER A 245 -26.53 -12.01 3.15
N GLY A 246 -26.16 -10.73 3.00
CA GLY A 246 -26.48 -9.65 3.94
C GLY A 246 -25.82 -9.74 5.33
N GLY A 247 -25.30 -10.91 5.73
CA GLY A 247 -24.76 -11.17 7.07
C GLY A 247 -23.47 -10.42 7.41
N GLY A 248 -22.80 -9.84 6.41
CA GLY A 248 -21.63 -8.96 6.59
C GLY A 248 -21.97 -7.48 6.77
N GLY A 249 -23.24 -7.06 6.69
CA GLY A 249 -23.63 -5.65 6.83
C GLY A 249 -23.20 -4.74 5.66
N GLY A 250 -22.88 -5.31 4.50
CA GLY A 250 -22.75 -4.57 3.24
C GLY A 250 -24.10 -4.52 2.55
N GLY A 251 -24.74 -3.35 2.50
CA GLY A 251 -26.12 -3.17 2.02
C GLY A 251 -26.41 -3.61 0.58
N ASN A 252 -25.38 -3.99 -0.21
CA ASN A 252 -25.50 -4.45 -1.61
C ASN A 252 -24.82 -5.81 -1.84
N GLY A 253 -24.82 -6.73 -0.86
CA GLY A 253 -24.24 -8.07 -1.04
C GLY A 253 -22.70 -8.12 -1.08
N THR A 254 -22.03 -7.01 -0.78
CA THR A 254 -20.56 -6.94 -0.70
C THR A 254 -20.04 -7.53 0.61
N LEU A 255 -18.94 -8.28 0.52
CA LEU A 255 -18.25 -8.82 1.69
C LEU A 255 -17.60 -7.69 2.49
N ARG A 256 -18.06 -7.49 3.72
CA ARG A 256 -17.42 -6.58 4.66
C ARG A 256 -16.31 -7.30 5.40
N VAL A 257 -15.12 -6.71 5.43
CA VAL A 257 -14.01 -7.20 6.26
C VAL A 257 -13.96 -6.44 7.60
N ARG A 258 -13.98 -5.10 7.56
CA ARG A 258 -13.87 -4.25 8.76
C ARG A 258 -14.98 -4.52 9.77
N GLY A 259 -14.62 -4.91 10.99
CA GLY A 259 -15.57 -5.21 12.06
C GLY A 259 -16.45 -6.45 11.82
N ASN A 260 -16.11 -7.30 10.85
CA ASN A 260 -16.81 -8.57 10.63
C ASN A 260 -16.32 -9.64 11.62
N TRP A 261 -16.80 -9.57 12.85
CA TRP A 261 -16.45 -10.54 13.90
C TRP A 261 -17.11 -11.91 13.68
N ALA A 262 -18.25 -11.92 13.00
CA ALA A 262 -19.08 -13.10 12.76
C ALA A 262 -18.46 -14.07 11.76
N CYS A 263 -17.64 -13.61 10.81
CA CYS A 263 -16.90 -14.49 9.92
C CYS A 263 -15.56 -14.95 10.54
N PRO A 264 -15.33 -16.25 10.80
CA PRO A 264 -14.05 -16.77 11.31
C PRO A 264 -12.83 -16.41 10.46
N LEU A 265 -13.00 -16.23 9.15
CA LEU A 265 -11.93 -15.93 8.18
C LEU A 265 -11.66 -14.42 8.00
N ALA A 266 -12.51 -13.54 8.51
CA ALA A 266 -12.33 -12.10 8.30
C ALA A 266 -11.24 -11.52 9.22
N LEU A 267 -10.24 -10.87 8.62
CA LEU A 267 -9.29 -10.03 9.35
C LEU A 267 -9.94 -8.68 9.67
N HIS A 268 -10.83 -8.66 10.66
CA HIS A 268 -11.64 -7.49 11.01
C HIS A 268 -10.90 -6.42 11.85
N ASN A 269 -9.63 -6.65 12.18
CA ASN A 269 -8.76 -5.86 13.07
C ASN A 269 -7.53 -5.24 12.36
N LEU A 270 -7.54 -5.13 11.02
CA LEU A 270 -6.51 -4.42 10.26
C LEU A 270 -6.55 -2.90 10.49
N PRO A 271 -5.44 -2.18 10.19
CA PRO A 271 -5.40 -0.71 10.21
C PRO A 271 -6.44 -0.08 9.28
N PRO A 272 -6.98 1.12 9.61
CA PRO A 272 -7.99 1.81 8.81
C PRO A 272 -7.64 1.92 7.32
N GLU A 273 -6.38 2.24 7.02
CA GLU A 273 -5.88 2.33 5.65
C GLU A 273 -6.15 1.09 4.81
N VAL A 274 -6.04 -0.11 5.38
CA VAL A 274 -6.25 -1.35 4.63
C VAL A 274 -7.70 -1.46 4.13
N TYR A 275 -8.65 -0.94 4.90
CA TYR A 275 -10.07 -0.95 4.55
C TYR A 275 -10.50 0.24 3.69
N GLU A 276 -9.84 1.37 3.87
CA GLU A 276 -10.17 2.64 3.20
C GLU A 276 -9.51 2.75 1.82
N THR A 277 -8.53 1.89 1.55
CA THR A 277 -7.84 1.78 0.27
C THR A 277 -8.44 0.66 -0.57
N GLU A 278 -8.83 0.96 -1.81
CA GLU A 278 -9.06 -0.09 -2.80
C GLU A 278 -7.70 -0.59 -3.30
N TRP A 279 -7.47 -1.89 -3.37
CA TRP A 279 -6.14 -2.39 -3.74
C TRP A 279 -6.10 -2.82 -5.20
N ASP A 280 -5.08 -2.37 -5.91
CA ASP A 280 -4.86 -2.74 -7.31
C ASP A 280 -4.19 -4.10 -7.43
N MET A 281 -3.33 -4.41 -6.46
CA MET A 281 -2.59 -5.65 -6.39
C MET A 281 -2.47 -6.14 -4.95
N PHE A 282 -2.61 -7.45 -4.76
CA PHE A 282 -2.31 -8.14 -3.51
C PHE A 282 -1.16 -9.12 -3.73
N MET A 283 -0.20 -9.16 -2.81
CA MET A 283 0.78 -10.24 -2.67
C MET A 283 0.53 -10.94 -1.34
N ILE A 284 0.16 -12.22 -1.38
CA ILE A 284 -0.13 -13.03 -0.20
C ILE A 284 1.04 -13.98 0.01
N ASP A 285 2.02 -13.56 0.80
CA ASP A 285 3.24 -14.33 1.11
C ASP A 285 3.41 -14.60 2.62
N ALA A 286 2.40 -14.26 3.43
CA ALA A 286 2.36 -14.52 4.86
C ALA A 286 0.90 -14.60 5.33
N PRO A 287 0.63 -15.05 6.57
CA PRO A 287 1.55 -15.41 7.64
C PRO A 287 2.31 -16.73 7.40
N LYS A 288 3.31 -17.01 8.27
CA LYS A 288 4.34 -18.03 8.01
C LYS A 288 3.83 -19.47 7.87
N GLY A 289 2.80 -19.87 8.62
CA GLY A 289 2.16 -21.20 8.48
C GLY A 289 3.07 -22.44 8.59
N TYR A 290 4.18 -22.40 9.35
CA TYR A 290 5.15 -23.50 9.41
C TYR A 290 4.93 -24.50 10.56
N PHE A 291 3.98 -24.25 11.47
CA PHE A 291 3.56 -25.19 12.51
C PHE A 291 2.05 -25.08 12.79
N ALA A 292 1.48 -26.14 13.36
CA ALA A 292 0.04 -26.31 13.56
C ALA A 292 -0.64 -25.10 14.26
N ALA A 293 -0.03 -24.57 15.33
CA ALA A 293 -0.56 -23.43 16.06
C ALA A 293 -0.21 -22.06 15.47
N ALA A 294 0.60 -22.01 14.40
CA ALA A 294 0.94 -20.76 13.74
C ALA A 294 -0.27 -20.21 12.98
N PRO A 295 -0.36 -18.89 12.78
CA PRO A 295 -1.24 -18.34 11.78
C PRO A 295 -0.94 -18.90 10.38
N GLY A 296 -1.99 -19.33 9.67
CA GLY A 296 -1.92 -19.75 8.27
C GLY A 296 -2.58 -18.74 7.34
N ARG A 297 -2.36 -18.89 6.03
CA ARG A 297 -2.81 -17.94 5.00
C ARG A 297 -4.31 -17.91 4.73
N MET A 298 -5.10 -18.75 5.41
CA MET A 298 -6.55 -18.84 5.24
C MET A 298 -7.28 -17.50 5.34
N ALA A 299 -7.05 -16.75 6.42
CA ALA A 299 -7.70 -15.46 6.63
C ALA A 299 -7.18 -14.37 5.68
N ALA A 300 -5.90 -14.42 5.29
CA ALA A 300 -5.32 -13.50 4.30
C ALA A 300 -5.94 -13.72 2.91
N ILE A 301 -6.05 -14.98 2.47
CA ILE A 301 -6.68 -15.36 1.20
C ILE A 301 -8.14 -14.91 1.15
N TRP A 302 -8.92 -15.23 2.19
CA TRP A 302 -10.32 -14.81 2.25
C TRP A 302 -10.46 -13.28 2.25
N THR A 303 -9.62 -12.58 3.03
CA THR A 303 -9.65 -11.12 3.13
C THR A 303 -9.29 -10.45 1.80
N ALA A 304 -8.25 -10.92 1.11
CA ALA A 304 -7.88 -10.42 -0.20
C ALA A 304 -9.00 -10.65 -1.23
N ALA A 305 -9.62 -11.84 -1.21
CA ALA A 305 -10.77 -12.14 -2.07
C ALA A 305 -11.95 -11.19 -1.78
N ALA A 306 -12.27 -10.95 -0.51
CA ALA A 306 -13.34 -10.04 -0.10
C ALA A 306 -13.08 -8.59 -0.53
N LEU A 307 -11.88 -8.06 -0.29
CA LEU A 307 -11.50 -6.69 -0.66
C LEU A 307 -11.43 -6.50 -2.19
N ALA A 308 -10.82 -7.44 -2.91
CA ALA A 308 -10.81 -7.43 -4.39
C ALA A 308 -12.23 -7.47 -4.96
N ARG A 309 -13.14 -8.19 -4.30
CA ARG A 309 -14.54 -8.27 -4.70
C ARG A 309 -15.37 -7.02 -4.34
N ALA A 310 -14.98 -6.32 -3.28
CA ALA A 310 -15.66 -5.10 -2.84
C ALA A 310 -15.21 -3.84 -3.61
N ARG A 311 -14.15 -3.94 -4.43
CA ARG A 311 -13.63 -2.84 -5.24
C ARG A 311 -14.72 -2.25 -6.16
N ARG A 312 -14.97 -0.95 -6.00
CA ARG A 312 -15.89 -0.12 -6.76
C ARG A 312 -15.21 0.57 -7.93
N GLY A 313 -13.95 1.00 -7.75
CA GLY A 313 -13.16 1.64 -8.79
C GLY A 313 -12.93 0.74 -10.02
N GLU A 314 -12.61 1.35 -11.15
CA GLU A 314 -12.33 0.64 -12.40
C GLU A 314 -11.07 -0.24 -12.31
N GLY A 315 -10.96 -1.19 -13.24
CA GLY A 315 -9.82 -2.10 -13.36
C GLY A 315 -9.95 -3.38 -12.53
N ASP A 316 -9.32 -4.45 -13.02
CA ASP A 316 -9.21 -5.70 -12.27
C ASP A 316 -8.20 -5.53 -11.13
N THR A 317 -8.37 -6.31 -10.07
CA THR A 317 -7.38 -6.50 -9.02
C THR A 317 -6.55 -7.75 -9.31
N ASP A 318 -5.23 -7.60 -9.37
CA ASP A 318 -4.31 -8.73 -9.49
C ASP A 318 -4.03 -9.30 -8.07
N VAL A 319 -4.15 -10.61 -7.89
CA VAL A 319 -3.85 -11.28 -6.62
C VAL A 319 -2.80 -12.35 -6.86
N PHE A 320 -1.70 -12.26 -6.15
CA PHE A 320 -0.62 -13.23 -6.15
C PHE A 320 -0.64 -14.01 -4.84
N LEU A 321 -0.62 -15.33 -4.93
CA LEU A 321 -0.55 -16.21 -3.76
C LEU A 321 0.67 -17.11 -3.90
N HIS A 322 1.55 -17.06 -2.90
CA HIS A 322 2.75 -17.90 -2.82
C HIS A 322 2.49 -19.19 -2.02
N ASP A 323 3.46 -20.12 -2.04
CA ASP A 323 3.41 -21.44 -1.38
C ASP A 323 2.20 -22.32 -1.79
N VAL A 324 1.73 -22.23 -3.05
CA VAL A 324 0.58 -23.03 -3.53
C VAL A 324 0.86 -24.52 -3.72
N ASP A 325 2.10 -24.96 -3.50
CA ASP A 325 2.48 -26.35 -3.33
C ASP A 325 1.97 -26.93 -1.99
N ARG A 326 1.65 -26.07 -1.02
CA ARG A 326 1.02 -26.47 0.24
C ARG A 326 -0.49 -26.65 0.06
N ARG A 327 -1.03 -27.70 0.70
CA ARG A 327 -2.46 -28.07 0.61
C ARG A 327 -3.40 -26.94 1.03
N VAL A 328 -3.07 -26.24 2.11
CA VAL A 328 -3.96 -25.21 2.70
C VAL A 328 -4.09 -24.03 1.74
N GLU A 329 -2.97 -23.46 1.30
CA GLU A 329 -2.90 -22.36 0.35
C GLU A 329 -3.63 -22.72 -0.94
N LYS A 330 -3.34 -23.89 -1.53
CA LYS A 330 -3.99 -24.38 -2.74
C LYS A 330 -5.51 -24.44 -2.61
N THR A 331 -6.00 -25.10 -1.56
CA THR A 331 -7.43 -25.34 -1.39
C THR A 331 -8.19 -24.04 -1.10
N PHE A 332 -7.62 -23.14 -0.30
CA PHE A 332 -8.21 -21.84 -0.01
C PHE A 332 -8.19 -20.91 -1.23
N ALA A 333 -7.17 -21.01 -2.09
CA ALA A 333 -7.13 -20.25 -3.35
C ALA A 333 -8.24 -20.68 -4.31
N GLU A 334 -8.37 -21.99 -4.52
CA GLU A 334 -9.40 -22.59 -5.38
C GLU A 334 -10.81 -22.23 -4.89
N GLU A 335 -11.02 -22.17 -3.57
CA GLU A 335 -12.31 -21.81 -2.99
C GLU A 335 -12.61 -20.30 -3.05
N PHE A 336 -11.68 -19.42 -2.64
CA PHE A 336 -11.99 -17.99 -2.42
C PHE A 336 -11.52 -17.07 -3.54
N LEU A 337 -10.34 -17.33 -4.12
CA LEU A 337 -9.84 -16.58 -5.28
C LEU A 337 -10.46 -17.09 -6.58
N CYS A 338 -10.93 -18.34 -6.56
CA CYS A 338 -11.63 -19.04 -7.63
C CYS A 338 -10.79 -19.30 -8.88
N ASP A 339 -10.73 -20.57 -9.31
CA ASP A 339 -9.93 -20.98 -10.46
C ASP A 339 -10.32 -20.27 -11.77
N LYS A 340 -11.59 -19.88 -11.92
CA LYS A 340 -12.06 -19.11 -13.09
C LYS A 340 -11.36 -17.76 -13.26
N TYR A 341 -10.79 -17.22 -12.19
CA TYR A 341 -10.03 -15.97 -12.19
C TYR A 341 -8.51 -16.22 -12.20
N ARG A 342 -8.03 -17.47 -12.18
CA ARG A 342 -6.61 -17.78 -12.29
C ARG A 342 -6.16 -17.54 -13.72
N VAL A 343 -5.24 -16.60 -13.91
CA VAL A 343 -4.73 -16.18 -15.22
C VAL A 343 -3.31 -16.70 -15.49
N GLY A 344 -2.66 -17.30 -14.50
CA GLY A 344 -1.36 -17.92 -14.66
C GLY A 344 -0.75 -18.38 -13.34
N GLY A 345 0.50 -18.84 -13.41
CA GLY A 345 1.31 -19.22 -12.27
C GLY A 345 2.68 -19.71 -12.72
N THR A 346 3.65 -19.69 -11.81
CA THR A 346 4.99 -20.25 -12.02
C THR A 346 5.57 -20.67 -10.67
N GLY A 347 6.32 -21.78 -10.64
CA GLY A 347 6.81 -22.35 -9.40
C GLY A 347 5.68 -22.55 -8.37
N ARG A 348 5.83 -21.90 -7.21
CA ARG A 348 4.87 -21.91 -6.10
C ARG A 348 3.98 -20.66 -6.05
N LEU A 349 4.03 -19.81 -7.08
CA LEU A 349 3.24 -18.59 -7.17
C LEU A 349 2.09 -18.76 -8.17
N TRP A 350 0.86 -18.50 -7.73
CA TRP A 350 -0.31 -18.36 -8.62
C TRP A 350 -0.71 -16.90 -8.78
N HIS A 351 -1.24 -16.57 -9.96
CA HIS A 351 -1.73 -15.24 -10.31
C HIS A 351 -3.22 -15.29 -10.70
N PHE A 352 -4.02 -14.51 -9.99
CA PHE A 352 -5.45 -14.33 -10.23
C PHE A 352 -5.75 -12.90 -10.66
N ARG A 353 -6.80 -12.72 -11.46
CA ARG A 353 -7.32 -11.42 -11.87
C ARG A 353 -8.81 -11.34 -11.54
N ILE A 354 -9.14 -10.58 -10.51
CA ILE A 354 -10.49 -10.49 -9.96
C ILE A 354 -11.14 -9.17 -10.41
N PRO A 355 -12.28 -9.21 -11.13
CA PRO A 355 -12.96 -7.98 -11.58
C PRO A 355 -13.52 -7.13 -10.44
N PRO A 356 -13.86 -5.85 -10.67
CA PRO A 356 -14.56 -5.02 -9.69
C PRO A 356 -16.06 -5.36 -9.64
N VAL A 357 -16.79 -4.77 -8.70
CA VAL A 357 -18.25 -4.95 -8.53
C VAL A 357 -18.99 -4.64 -9.84
N SER A 358 -18.65 -3.54 -10.50
CA SER A 358 -19.34 -3.07 -11.72
C SER A 358 -19.31 -4.07 -12.89
N ARG A 359 -18.25 -4.88 -13.01
CA ARG A 359 -18.10 -5.86 -14.10
C ARG A 359 -18.58 -7.26 -13.75
N ARG A 360 -18.80 -7.57 -12.48
CA ARG A 360 -19.44 -8.83 -12.09
C ARG A 360 -20.96 -8.76 -12.10
N GLY A 361 -21.53 -7.56 -12.04
CA GLY A 361 -22.95 -7.39 -11.71
C GLY A 361 -23.27 -8.02 -10.34
N ASP A 362 -24.56 -8.25 -10.07
CA ASP A 362 -25.00 -9.02 -8.90
C ASP A 362 -24.73 -10.52 -9.02
N ALA A 363 -24.01 -10.96 -10.07
CA ALA A 363 -23.61 -12.36 -10.29
C ALA A 363 -22.42 -12.77 -9.38
N THR A 364 -22.42 -12.31 -8.13
CA THR A 364 -21.91 -13.14 -7.04
C THR A 364 -22.81 -14.37 -7.02
N ALA A 365 -22.24 -15.56 -7.29
CA ALA A 365 -22.96 -16.84 -7.24
C ALA A 365 -23.97 -16.79 -6.09
N ALA A 366 -25.26 -16.93 -6.43
CA ALA A 366 -26.36 -16.81 -5.50
C ALA A 366 -25.96 -17.48 -4.19
N ALA A 367 -26.05 -16.76 -3.07
CA ALA A 367 -25.75 -17.29 -1.74
C ALA A 367 -26.51 -18.63 -1.58
N GLY A 368 -25.83 -19.76 -1.79
CA GLY A 368 -26.49 -21.06 -1.98
C GLY A 368 -25.88 -21.97 -3.06
N GLY A 369 -25.05 -21.45 -3.98
CA GLY A 369 -24.26 -22.29 -4.89
C GLY A 369 -23.16 -23.07 -4.17
N PRO A 370 -22.69 -24.21 -4.72
CA PRO A 370 -21.67 -25.05 -4.09
C PRO A 370 -20.33 -24.33 -3.89
N ARG A 371 -20.05 -23.27 -4.66
CA ARG A 371 -18.84 -22.45 -4.59
C ARG A 371 -19.20 -20.96 -4.60
N PRO A 372 -19.55 -20.32 -3.48
CA PRO A 372 -20.10 -18.95 -3.45
C PRO A 372 -19.15 -17.84 -3.99
N PHE A 373 -17.86 -18.14 -4.14
CA PHE A 373 -16.88 -17.23 -4.73
C PHE A 373 -16.59 -17.53 -6.21
N CYS A 374 -17.11 -18.64 -6.73
CA CYS A 374 -17.13 -19.08 -8.12
C CYS A 374 -18.56 -19.07 -8.66
#